data_AF-A0A7Y3ANC6-F1
#
_entry.id   AF-A0A7Y3ANC6-F1
#
_cell.length_a   1.000
_cell.length_b   1.000
_cell.length_c   1.000
_cell.angle_alpha   90.00
_cell.angle_beta   90.00
_cell.angle_gamma   90.00
#
_symmetry.space_group_name_H-M   'P 1'
#
loop_
_entity.id
_entity.type
_entity.pdbx_description
1 polymer ?
#
loop_
_entity_poly.entity_id
_entity_poly.type
_entity_poly.pdbx_seq_one_letter_code
_entity_poly.pdbx_strand_id
1 'polypeptide(L)'
;MSVKSLLEKLNILLSEEHREQLAKYKSLKKVLRALRREKAALKESLATTENEAARKDIDSRLKIVSAQRKKGLKVLKKLKSERNNKP
;
A
#
# COMPACT_ATOMS: atom_id res chain seq x y z
N MET A 1 -17.42 -23.56 18.07
CA MET A 1 -17.40 -23.33 16.61
C MET A 1 -18.29 -24.36 15.96
N SER A 2 -19.31 -23.96 15.20
CA SER A 2 -20.21 -24.91 14.53
C SER A 2 -19.63 -25.37 13.19
N VAL A 3 -20.02 -26.55 12.71
CA VAL A 3 -19.61 -27.08 11.40
C VAL A 3 -19.92 -26.10 10.26
N LYS A 4 -21.07 -25.41 10.33
CA LYS A 4 -21.43 -24.33 9.40
C LYS A 4 -20.36 -23.22 9.36
N SER A 5 -19.91 -22.74 10.52
CA SER A 5 -18.86 -21.70 10.58
C SER A 5 -17.49 -22.14 10.04
N LEU A 6 -17.20 -23.45 10.03
CA LEU A 6 -15.99 -24.01 9.41
C LEU A 6 -16.13 -24.08 7.89
N LEU A 7 -17.30 -24.51 7.40
CA LEU A 7 -17.61 -24.55 5.97
C LEU A 7 -17.65 -23.15 5.35
N GLU A 8 -18.21 -22.16 6.05
CA GLU A 8 -18.16 -20.75 5.63
C GLU A 8 -16.72 -20.28 5.45
N LYS A 9 -15.86 -20.52 6.44
CA LYS A 9 -14.44 -20.13 6.38
C LYS A 9 -13.71 -20.84 5.26
N LEU A 10 -14.02 -22.11 5.03
CA LEU A 10 -13.44 -22.89 3.94
C LEU A 10 -13.86 -22.33 2.58
N ASN A 11 -15.15 -22.03 2.40
CA ASN A 11 -15.65 -21.41 1.16
C ASN A 11 -15.02 -20.03 0.91
N ILE A 12 -14.87 -19.22 1.96
CA ILE A 12 -14.19 -17.91 1.86
C ILE A 12 -12.72 -18.10 1.43
N LEU A 13 -12.01 -19.09 1.99
CA LEU A 13 -10.62 -19.40 1.64
C LEU A 13 -10.47 -20.00 0.23
N LEU A 14 -11.48 -20.73 -0.25
CA LEU A 14 -11.53 -21.33 -1.59
C LEU A 14 -12.04 -20.35 -2.65
N SER A 15 -12.63 -19.22 -2.27
CA SER A 15 -13.09 -18.21 -3.22
C SER A 15 -11.92 -17.48 -3.89
N GLU A 16 -11.89 -17.51 -5.22
CA GLU A 16 -10.89 -16.79 -6.04
C GLU A 16 -10.93 -15.27 -5.79
N GLU A 17 -12.11 -14.71 -5.54
CA GLU A 17 -12.26 -13.30 -5.16
C GLU A 17 -11.45 -12.95 -3.90
N HIS A 18 -11.44 -13.82 -2.89
CA HIS A 18 -10.69 -13.58 -1.66
C HIS A 18 -9.18 -13.70 -1.88
N ARG A 19 -8.74 -14.63 -2.74
CA ARG A 19 -7.33 -14.78 -3.13
C ARG A 19 -6.84 -13.55 -3.88
N GLU A 20 -7.61 -13.04 -4.84
CA GLU A 20 -7.30 -11.82 -5.56
C GLU A 20 -7.22 -10.60 -4.65
N GLN A 21 -8.18 -10.44 -3.73
CA GLN A 21 -8.15 -9.34 -2.75
C GLN A 21 -6.91 -9.41 -1.85
N LEU A 22 -6.52 -10.60 -1.39
CA LEU A 22 -5.30 -10.82 -0.62
C LEU A 22 -4.04 -10.51 -1.44
N ALA A 23 -4.00 -10.92 -2.71
CA ALA A 23 -2.90 -10.62 -3.62
C ALA A 23 -2.76 -9.11 -3.84
N LYS A 24 -3.86 -8.42 -4.15
CA LYS A 24 -3.95 -6.95 -4.29
C LYS A 24 -3.50 -6.24 -3.01
N TYR A 25 -3.92 -6.71 -1.83
CA TYR A 25 -3.49 -6.15 -0.55
C TYR A 25 -1.99 -6.34 -0.30
N LYS A 26 -1.46 -7.55 -0.53
CA LYS A 26 -0.02 -7.86 -0.34
C LYS A 26 0.84 -7.03 -1.30
N SER A 27 0.46 -6.94 -2.57
CA SER A 27 1.19 -6.17 -3.59
C SER A 27 1.18 -4.67 -3.24
N LEU A 28 0.02 -4.10 -2.89
CA LEU A 28 -0.10 -2.71 -2.47
C LEU A 28 0.76 -2.40 -1.24
N LYS A 29 0.79 -3.30 -0.24
CA LYS A 29 1.64 -3.15 0.94
C LYS A 29 3.13 -3.17 0.59
N LYS A 30 3.54 -4.00 -0.37
CA LYS A 30 4.94 -4.06 -0.85
C LYS A 30 5.33 -2.75 -1.54
N VAL A 31 4.49 -2.25 -2.45
CA VAL A 31 4.71 -0.97 -3.15
C VAL A 31 4.76 0.20 -2.16
N LEU A 32 3.85 0.25 -1.19
CA LEU A 32 3.88 1.26 -0.14
C LEU A 32 5.14 1.18 0.73
N ARG A 33 5.70 -0.01 0.97
CA ARG A 33 7.00 -0.12 1.67
C ARG A 33 8.15 0.41 0.81
N ALA A 34 8.15 0.13 -0.49
CA ALA A 34 9.15 0.65 -1.43
C ALA A 34 9.10 2.18 -1.49
N LEU A 35 7.92 2.78 -1.68
CA LEU A 35 7.72 4.23 -1.66
C LEU A 35 8.16 4.89 -0.34
N ARG A 36 8.18 4.15 0.78
CA ARG A 36 8.71 4.67 2.06
C ARG A 36 10.22 4.83 1.99
N ARG A 37 10.90 3.80 1.49
CA ARG A 37 12.36 3.76 1.39
C ARG A 37 12.83 4.79 0.37
N GLU A 38 12.16 4.87 -0.77
CA GLU A 38 12.46 5.85 -1.81
C GLU A 38 12.26 7.28 -1.32
N LYS A 39 11.18 7.56 -0.55
CA LYS A 39 11.02 8.85 0.12
C LYS A 39 12.18 9.19 1.08
N ALA A 40 12.68 8.21 1.81
CA ALA A 40 13.80 8.41 2.73
C ALA A 40 15.10 8.70 1.94
N ALA A 41 15.38 7.91 0.91
CA ALA A 41 16.53 8.12 0.03
C ALA A 41 16.49 9.50 -0.66
N LEU A 42 15.34 9.90 -1.20
CA LEU A 42 15.18 11.22 -1.82
C LEU A 42 15.40 12.37 -0.83
N LYS A 43 14.98 12.22 0.43
CA LYS A 43 15.26 13.21 1.47
C LYS A 43 16.74 13.32 1.80
N GLU A 44 17.42 12.19 1.87
CA GLU A 44 18.86 12.12 2.11
C GLU A 44 19.63 12.77 0.94
N SER A 45 19.27 12.43 -0.30
CA SER A 45 19.83 13.06 -1.50
C SER A 45 19.58 14.57 -1.54
N LEU A 46 18.41 15.05 -1.11
CA LEU A 46 18.12 16.49 -1.05
C LEU A 46 19.00 17.23 -0.03
N ALA A 47 19.36 16.57 1.06
CA ALA A 47 20.22 17.13 2.10
C ALA A 47 21.66 17.33 1.61
N THR A 48 22.16 16.43 0.77
CA THR A 48 23.53 16.46 0.23
C THR A 48 23.66 17.17 -1.12
N THR A 49 22.55 17.54 -1.76
CA THR A 49 22.55 18.20 -3.08
C THR A 49 22.62 19.71 -2.92
N GLU A 50 23.68 20.33 -3.43
CA GLU A 50 23.87 21.79 -3.42
C GLU A 50 23.31 22.47 -4.69
N ASN A 51 23.21 21.72 -5.80
CA ASN A 51 22.67 22.22 -7.06
C ASN A 51 21.16 22.48 -6.97
N GLU A 52 20.73 23.73 -7.21
CA GLU A 52 19.32 24.13 -7.12
C GLU A 52 18.39 23.42 -8.11
N ALA A 53 18.84 23.17 -9.33
CA ALA A 53 18.04 22.47 -10.35
C ALA A 53 17.79 21.02 -9.93
N ALA A 54 18.83 20.35 -9.44
CA ALA A 54 18.73 19.00 -8.91
C ALA A 54 17.86 18.95 -7.64
N ARG A 55 17.96 19.94 -6.75
CA ARG A 55 17.08 20.06 -5.58
C ARG A 55 15.60 20.20 -5.97
N LYS A 56 15.28 21.01 -6.98
CA LYS A 56 13.90 21.17 -7.47
C LYS A 56 13.33 19.88 -8.06
N ASP A 57 14.14 19.10 -8.78
CA ASP A 57 13.72 17.79 -9.29
C ASP A 57 13.44 16.80 -8.14
N ILE A 58 14.36 16.72 -7.17
CA ILE A 58 14.20 15.84 -5.99
C ILE A 58 12.96 16.24 -5.17
N ASP A 59 12.70 17.54 -4.97
CA ASP A 59 11.50 18.02 -4.27
C ASP A 59 10.20 17.68 -5.01
N SER A 60 10.21 17.80 -6.34
CA SER A 60 9.08 17.42 -7.19
C SER A 60 8.77 15.92 -7.08
N ARG A 61 9.81 15.08 -7.14
CA ARG A 61 9.69 13.63 -6.91
C ARG A 61 9.17 13.31 -5.51
N LEU A 62 9.64 14.02 -4.47
CA LEU A 62 9.16 13.87 -3.09
C LEU A 62 7.67 14.17 -2.94
N LYS A 63 7.17 15.19 -3.63
CA LYS A 63 5.73 15.53 -3.66
C LYS A 63 4.92 14.42 -4.30
N ILE A 64 5.36 13.90 -5.45
CA ILE A 64 4.70 12.79 -6.15
C ILE A 64 4.67 11.54 -5.26
N VAL A 65 5.82 11.11 -4.73
CA VAL A 65 5.93 9.92 -3.86
C VAL A 65 5.05 10.07 -2.63
N SER A 66 5.01 11.27 -2.02
CA SER A 66 4.17 11.55 -0.86
C SER A 66 2.67 11.49 -1.19
N ALA A 67 2.25 12.06 -2.31
CA ALA A 67 0.87 12.03 -2.76
C ALA A 67 0.41 10.60 -3.10
N GLN A 68 1.23 9.85 -3.83
CA GLN A 68 0.93 8.46 -4.20
C GLN A 68 0.86 7.55 -2.98
N ARG A 69 1.78 7.71 -2.02
CA ARG A 69 1.73 7.00 -0.74
C ARG A 69 0.45 7.29 0.03
N LYS A 70 0.01 8.55 0.10
CA LYS A 70 -1.23 8.95 0.77
C LYS A 70 -2.45 8.32 0.09
N LYS A 71 -2.49 8.30 -1.24
CA LYS A 71 -3.54 7.61 -2.02
C LYS A 71 -3.55 6.10 -1.72
N GLY A 72 -2.41 5.44 -1.79
CA GLY A 72 -2.32 4.00 -1.52
C GLY A 72 -2.69 3.62 -0.09
N LEU A 73 -2.40 4.46 0.91
CA LEU A 73 -2.86 4.24 2.29
C LEU A 73 -4.38 4.33 2.44
N LYS A 74 -5.04 5.24 1.69
CA LYS A 74 -6.52 5.30 1.67
C LYS A 74 -7.12 4.03 1.08
N VAL A 75 -6.56 3.54 -0.03
CA VAL A 75 -6.99 2.28 -0.65
C VAL A 75 -6.78 1.10 0.31
N LEU A 76 -5.65 1.05 1.00
CA LEU A 76 -5.36 0.00 1.96
C LEU A 76 -6.33 0.02 3.16
N LYS A 77 -6.75 1.21 3.60
CA LYS A 77 -7.78 1.36 4.64
C LYS A 77 -9.14 0.85 4.15
N LYS A 78 -9.55 1.19 2.92
CA LYS A 78 -10.80 0.69 2.30
C LYS A 78 -10.81 -0.83 2.19
N LEU A 79 -9.75 -1.43 1.65
CA LEU A 79 -9.61 -2.89 1.55
C LEU A 79 -9.70 -3.59 2.92
N LYS A 80 -9.18 -2.96 3.98
CA LYS A 80 -9.29 -3.49 5.35
C LYS A 80 -10.72 -3.40 5.90
N SER A 81 -11.42 -2.31 5.60
CA SER A 81 -12.82 -2.10 5.99
C SER A 81 -13.76 -3.07 5.28
N GLU A 82 -13.59 -3.25 3.96
CA GLU A 82 -14.37 -4.19 3.14
C GLU A 82 -14.21 -5.63 3.63
N ARG A 83 -13.00 -6.02 4.05
CA ARG A 83 -12.74 -7.33 4.65
C ARG A 83 -13.45 -7.55 5.99
N ASN A 84 -13.64 -6.49 6.78
CA ASN A 84 -14.27 -6.57 8.10
C ASN A 84 -15.80 -6.42 8.05
N ASN A 85 -16.35 -5.96 6.92
CA ASN A 85 -17.78 -5.74 6.69
C ASN A 85 -18.36 -6.72 5.66
N LYS A 86 -17.95 -8.00 5.67
CA LYS A 86 -18.75 -9.05 5.01
C LYS A 86 -19.70 -9.65 6.06
N PRO A 87 -21.02 -9.77 5.77
CA PRO A 87 -22.02 -10.34 6.67
C PRO A 87 -21.72 -11.79 7.03
#